data_AF-A0A850BVI8-F1
#
_entry.id   AF-A0A850BVI8-F1
#
_cell.length_a   1.000
_cell.length_b   1.000
_cell.length_c   1.000
_cell.angle_alpha   90.00
_cell.angle_beta   90.00
_cell.angle_gamma   90.00
#
_symmetry.space_group_name_H-M   'P 1'
#
loop_
_entity.id
_entity.type
_entity.pdbx_description
1 polymer ?
#
loop_
_entity_poly.entity_id
_entity_poly.type
_entity_poly.pdbx_seq_one_letter_code
_entity_poly.pdbx_strand_id
1 'polypeptide(L)'
;LHRITPLLFATWRRGGSWDEARPERELLRAAEGSRDASPIGALRQMVIDALQDLGEGRWVPWQALQGYLVEDERMSGVERLLRRWAERVGVDALEPLEITRRIALESLPALGVVDLGGDPEDSSATGITLRLTPRGRALLAGVEPSFDTAPSKFLDGHVLRVAPSARVAHILGLAPFAELGRAGTDLDLVLTVSSIARALSAGVESDIVRTRIEAVAPLPDTISRILTQASVVIGRVSFVAASGFLWVEDTEIRELLRTRRPASELFVDPSPPAGLLICPEVDMDRLVRRCRALGVEIEAEGGTLRVRSPTPPPGAVRARSRTPFPKPRGSSA
;
A
#
# COMPACT_ATOMS: atom_id res chain seq x y z
N LEU A 1 22.36 -17.85 8.07
CA LEU A 1 22.25 -16.76 7.08
C LEU A 1 23.57 -16.01 6.87
N HIS A 2 24.29 -15.59 7.91
CA HIS A 2 25.51 -14.76 7.78
C HIS A 2 26.67 -15.36 6.96
N ARG A 3 26.84 -16.70 6.94
CA ARG A 3 27.82 -17.39 6.09
C ARG A 3 27.41 -17.52 4.62
N ILE A 4 26.14 -17.29 4.28
CA ILE A 4 25.63 -17.46 2.92
C ILE A 4 26.12 -16.31 2.04
N THR A 5 26.19 -15.09 2.56
CA THR A 5 26.57 -13.91 1.78
C THR A 5 28.00 -13.99 1.21
N PRO A 6 29.05 -14.31 2.00
CA PRO A 6 30.39 -14.51 1.44
C PRO A 6 30.44 -15.66 0.41
N LEU A 7 29.70 -16.76 0.65
CA LEU A 7 29.63 -17.89 -0.26
C LEU A 7 28.94 -17.54 -1.58
N LEU A 8 27.84 -16.78 -1.52
CA LEU A 8 27.13 -16.28 -2.70
C LEU A 8 28.00 -15.32 -3.49
N PHE A 9 28.67 -14.39 -2.82
CA PHE A 9 29.56 -13.42 -3.48
C PHE A 9 30.78 -14.11 -4.13
N ALA A 10 31.40 -15.08 -3.45
CA ALA A 10 32.49 -15.86 -4.01
C ALA A 10 32.04 -16.77 -5.17
N THR A 11 30.81 -17.29 -5.12
CA THR A 11 30.23 -18.07 -6.22
C THR A 11 29.89 -17.16 -7.40
N TRP A 12 29.32 -15.99 -7.13
CA TRP A 12 29.10 -14.97 -8.14
C TRP A 12 30.42 -14.58 -8.79
N ARG A 13 31.48 -14.17 -8.07
CA ARG A 13 32.80 -13.85 -8.66
C ARG A 13 33.34 -14.94 -9.59
N ARG A 14 33.18 -16.22 -9.25
CA ARG A 14 33.63 -17.36 -10.07
C ARG A 14 32.83 -17.56 -11.37
N GLY A 15 31.58 -17.12 -11.41
CA GLY A 15 30.68 -17.28 -12.56
C GLY A 15 30.04 -18.67 -12.65
N GLY A 16 29.56 -19.03 -13.84
CA GLY A 16 28.88 -20.29 -14.11
C GLY A 16 27.36 -20.15 -14.19
N SER A 17 26.62 -20.57 -13.16
CA SER A 17 25.14 -20.52 -13.16
C SER A 17 24.58 -19.09 -13.08
N TRP A 18 25.40 -18.14 -12.63
CA TRP A 18 25.12 -16.71 -12.68
C TRP A 18 26.09 -16.11 -13.70
N ASP A 19 25.58 -15.77 -14.88
CA ASP A 19 26.36 -15.30 -16.01
C ASP A 19 25.57 -14.22 -16.75
N GLU A 20 25.94 -12.96 -16.54
CA GLU A 20 25.24 -11.79 -17.07
C GLU A 20 25.41 -11.64 -18.59
N ALA A 21 26.37 -12.37 -19.19
CA ALA A 21 26.57 -12.45 -20.63
C ALA A 21 25.53 -13.32 -21.35
N ARG A 22 24.71 -14.07 -20.61
CA ARG A 22 23.68 -14.95 -21.18
C ARG A 22 22.32 -14.24 -21.25
N PRO A 23 21.54 -14.44 -22.33
CA PRO A 23 20.17 -13.93 -22.43
C PRO A 23 19.21 -14.57 -21.41
N GLU A 24 19.35 -15.89 -21.19
CA GLU A 24 18.52 -16.66 -20.26
C GLU A 24 19.26 -16.91 -18.94
N ARG A 25 18.66 -16.48 -17.82
CA ARG A 25 19.27 -16.52 -16.48
C ARG A 25 19.14 -17.89 -15.79
N GLU A 26 18.34 -18.80 -16.32
CA GLU A 26 17.99 -20.08 -15.67
C GLU A 26 18.69 -21.31 -16.29
N LEU A 27 19.96 -21.52 -15.96
CA LEU A 27 20.71 -22.73 -16.35
C LEU A 27 20.86 -23.77 -15.23
N LEU A 28 20.14 -23.64 -14.12
CA LEU A 28 20.15 -24.66 -13.06
C LEU A 28 19.69 -26.06 -13.55
N ARG A 29 19.20 -26.17 -14.79
CA ARG A 29 18.83 -27.42 -15.45
C ARG A 29 19.89 -28.00 -16.40
N ALA A 30 20.96 -27.27 -16.72
CA ALA A 30 22.05 -27.79 -17.56
C ALA A 30 23.10 -28.52 -16.71
N ALA A 31 23.56 -29.68 -17.18
CA ALA A 31 24.58 -30.49 -16.49
C ALA A 31 25.89 -29.72 -16.32
N GLU A 32 26.63 -29.99 -15.24
CA GLU A 32 27.84 -29.24 -14.83
C GLU A 32 28.94 -29.22 -15.92
N GLY A 33 29.02 -30.27 -16.75
CA GLY A 33 29.95 -30.39 -17.88
C GLY A 33 29.53 -29.69 -19.18
N SER A 34 28.32 -29.15 -19.29
CA SER A 34 27.83 -28.45 -20.49
C SER A 34 27.79 -26.92 -20.36
N ARG A 35 28.35 -26.38 -19.27
CA ARG A 35 28.35 -24.95 -18.96
C ARG A 35 29.70 -24.34 -19.34
N ASP A 36 29.93 -24.10 -20.63
CA ASP A 36 31.14 -23.39 -21.07
C ASP A 36 31.16 -21.97 -20.48
N ALA A 37 32.19 -21.66 -19.70
CA ALA A 37 32.28 -20.44 -18.92
C ALA A 37 32.55 -19.24 -19.83
N SER A 38 31.73 -18.20 -19.71
CA SER A 38 31.97 -16.93 -20.38
C SER A 38 33.17 -16.20 -19.72
N PRO A 39 33.81 -15.24 -20.41
CA PRO A 39 34.86 -14.40 -19.83
C PRO A 39 34.33 -13.36 -18.81
N ILE A 40 33.17 -13.59 -18.19
CA ILE A 40 32.47 -12.65 -17.31
C ILE A 40 33.29 -12.23 -16.08
N GLY A 41 34.20 -13.08 -15.61
CA GLY A 41 35.08 -12.75 -14.48
C GLY A 41 35.92 -11.49 -14.73
N ALA A 42 36.36 -11.26 -15.97
CA ALA A 42 37.10 -10.05 -16.34
C ALA A 42 36.22 -8.80 -16.21
N LEU A 43 35.00 -8.82 -16.76
CA LEU A 43 34.07 -7.70 -16.67
C LEU A 43 33.66 -7.40 -15.23
N ARG A 44 33.42 -8.43 -14.42
CA ARG A 44 33.11 -8.24 -12.99
C ARG A 44 34.25 -7.58 -12.25
N GLN A 45 35.48 -8.00 -12.54
CA GLN A 45 36.66 -7.37 -11.93
C GLN A 45 36.78 -5.91 -12.37
N MET A 46 36.57 -5.60 -13.66
CA MET A 46 36.57 -4.23 -14.16
C MET A 46 35.52 -3.34 -13.47
N VAL A 47 34.30 -3.84 -13.28
CA VAL A 47 33.25 -3.10 -12.56
C VAL A 47 33.61 -2.89 -11.09
N ILE A 48 34.20 -3.91 -10.44
CA ILE A 48 34.66 -3.81 -9.06
C ILE A 48 35.77 -2.77 -8.94
N ASP A 49 36.79 -2.83 -9.79
CA ASP A 49 37.91 -1.89 -9.81
C ASP A 49 37.39 -0.46 -9.97
N ALA A 50 36.51 -0.24 -10.95
CA ALA A 50 35.90 1.06 -11.22
C ALA A 50 35.06 1.59 -10.03
N LEU A 51 34.31 0.71 -9.35
CA LEU A 51 33.54 1.09 -8.15
C LEU A 51 34.43 1.43 -6.95
N GLN A 52 35.58 0.75 -6.79
CA GLN A 52 36.54 1.05 -5.74
C GLN A 52 37.25 2.38 -6.00
N ASP A 53 37.64 2.63 -7.24
CA ASP A 53 38.38 3.84 -7.65
C ASP A 53 37.51 5.10 -7.63
N LEU A 54 36.27 5.03 -8.11
CA LEU A 54 35.38 6.21 -8.20
C LEU A 54 34.83 6.68 -6.84
N GLY A 55 34.87 5.84 -5.81
CA GLY A 55 34.63 6.29 -4.44
C GLY A 55 34.13 5.21 -3.50
N GLU A 56 35.00 4.83 -2.56
CA GLU A 56 34.64 3.97 -1.43
C GLU A 56 33.54 4.61 -0.55
N GLY A 57 32.29 4.26 -0.84
CA GLY A 57 31.11 4.65 -0.03
C GLY A 57 30.47 5.98 -0.41
N ARG A 58 30.86 6.60 -1.53
CA ARG A 58 30.16 7.76 -2.11
C ARG A 58 29.12 7.31 -3.14
N TRP A 59 28.12 8.16 -3.37
CA TRP A 59 27.19 7.98 -4.49
C TRP A 59 27.89 8.37 -5.79
N VAL A 60 27.90 7.48 -6.75
CA VAL A 60 28.54 7.62 -8.06
C VAL A 60 27.47 7.50 -9.15
N PRO A 61 27.30 8.48 -10.04
CA PRO A 61 26.39 8.35 -11.18
C PRO A 61 26.80 7.21 -12.10
N TRP A 62 25.82 6.46 -12.63
CA TRP A 62 26.08 5.37 -13.57
C TRP A 62 26.91 5.83 -14.78
N GLN A 63 26.69 7.06 -15.27
CA GLN A 63 27.42 7.63 -16.42
C GLN A 63 28.92 7.77 -16.13
N ALA A 64 29.29 8.12 -14.90
CA ALA A 64 30.68 8.23 -14.50
C ALA A 64 31.36 6.85 -14.48
N LEU A 65 30.66 5.85 -13.94
CA LEU A 65 31.13 4.45 -13.96
C LEU A 65 31.23 3.91 -15.39
N GLN A 66 30.23 4.19 -16.23
CA GLN A 66 30.23 3.81 -17.63
C GLN A 66 31.41 4.45 -18.38
N GLY A 67 31.62 5.76 -18.21
CA GLY A 67 32.75 6.48 -18.82
C GLY A 67 34.11 5.88 -18.42
N TYR A 68 34.29 5.60 -17.13
CA TYR A 68 35.49 4.91 -16.63
C TYR A 68 35.68 3.55 -17.32
N LEU A 69 34.62 2.75 -17.47
CA LEU A 69 34.68 1.45 -18.12
C LEU A 69 34.99 1.54 -19.62
N VAL A 70 34.49 2.55 -20.33
CA VAL A 70 34.81 2.77 -21.75
C VAL A 70 36.30 3.01 -21.97
N GLU A 71 36.94 3.70 -21.03
CA GLU A 71 38.36 4.04 -21.09
C GLU A 71 39.28 2.89 -20.65
N ASP A 72 38.74 1.79 -20.11
CA ASP A 72 39.54 0.64 -19.66
C ASP A 72 40.12 -0.15 -20.86
N GLU A 73 41.45 -0.23 -20.91
CA GLU A 73 42.20 -0.89 -21.98
C GLU A 73 41.82 -2.37 -22.18
N ARG A 74 41.31 -3.04 -21.13
CA ARG A 74 40.90 -4.46 -21.18
C ARG A 74 39.64 -4.67 -22.03
N MET A 75 38.82 -3.64 -22.26
CA MET A 75 37.52 -3.73 -22.93
C MET A 75 37.59 -4.40 -24.30
N SER A 76 38.53 -3.97 -25.16
CA SER A 76 38.68 -4.50 -26.52
C SER A 76 39.05 -6.00 -26.53
N GLY A 77 39.87 -6.43 -25.57
CA GLY A 77 40.24 -7.83 -25.40
C GLY A 77 39.06 -8.68 -24.95
N VAL A 78 38.27 -8.17 -24.00
CA VAL A 78 37.08 -8.84 -23.48
C VAL A 78 35.98 -8.96 -24.53
N GLU A 79 35.74 -7.93 -25.32
CA GLU A 79 34.79 -7.96 -26.45
C GLU A 79 35.10 -9.12 -27.41
N ARG A 80 36.38 -9.26 -27.79
CA ARG A 80 36.84 -10.37 -28.64
C ARG A 80 36.69 -11.75 -28.00
N LEU A 81 36.81 -11.84 -26.69
CA LEU A 81 36.60 -13.10 -25.96
C LEU A 81 35.12 -13.45 -25.87
N LEU A 82 34.26 -12.46 -25.63
CA LEU A 82 32.81 -12.63 -25.61
C LEU A 82 32.29 -13.08 -26.97
N ARG A 83 32.71 -12.44 -28.06
CA ARG A 83 32.31 -12.84 -29.42
C ARG A 83 32.70 -14.30 -29.71
N ARG A 84 33.94 -14.67 -29.42
CA ARG A 84 34.43 -16.06 -29.62
C ARG A 84 33.73 -17.09 -28.74
N TRP A 85 33.36 -16.72 -27.52
CA TRP A 85 32.59 -17.59 -26.64
C TRP A 85 31.14 -17.73 -27.15
N ALA A 86 30.51 -16.63 -27.53
CA ALA A 86 29.14 -16.59 -28.04
C ALA A 86 28.98 -17.42 -29.31
N GLU A 87 29.92 -17.30 -30.26
CA GLU A 87 30.00 -18.15 -31.47
C GLU A 87 30.10 -19.64 -31.13
N ARG A 88 30.89 -20.00 -30.11
CA ARG A 88 31.10 -21.39 -29.71
C ARG A 88 29.87 -22.01 -29.05
N VAL A 89 29.14 -21.21 -28.27
CA VAL A 89 27.95 -21.64 -27.53
C VAL A 89 26.66 -21.45 -28.36
N GLY A 90 26.74 -20.77 -29.52
CA GLY A 90 25.62 -20.54 -30.41
C GLY A 90 24.62 -19.50 -29.88
N VAL A 91 25.11 -18.46 -29.21
CA VAL A 91 24.29 -17.36 -28.67
C VAL A 91 24.74 -16.03 -29.27
N ASP A 92 23.87 -15.03 -29.24
CA ASP A 92 24.23 -13.68 -29.65
C ASP A 92 25.18 -13.04 -28.64
N ALA A 93 26.28 -12.46 -29.15
CA ALA A 93 27.25 -11.77 -28.31
C ALA A 93 26.65 -10.44 -27.81
N LEU A 94 26.48 -10.31 -26.50
CA LEU A 94 26.13 -9.04 -25.88
C LEU A 94 27.32 -8.10 -25.84
N GLU A 95 27.05 -6.80 -25.99
CA GLU A 95 28.05 -5.76 -25.83
C GLU A 95 28.62 -5.75 -24.41
N PRO A 96 29.95 -5.60 -24.22
CA PRO A 96 30.56 -5.60 -22.90
C PRO A 96 29.93 -4.58 -21.93
N LEU A 97 29.58 -3.39 -22.42
CA LEU A 97 28.95 -2.34 -21.61
C LEU A 97 27.53 -2.68 -21.14
N GLU A 98 26.79 -3.47 -21.92
CA GLU A 98 25.48 -3.97 -21.50
C GLU A 98 25.62 -4.99 -20.38
N ILE A 99 26.65 -5.84 -20.45
CA ILE A 99 26.95 -6.82 -19.41
C ILE A 99 27.40 -6.13 -18.12
N THR A 100 28.29 -5.13 -18.20
CA THR A 100 28.73 -4.36 -17.01
C THR A 100 27.57 -3.60 -16.38
N ARG A 101 26.61 -3.11 -17.19
CA ARG A 101 25.36 -2.53 -16.70
C ARG A 101 24.53 -3.52 -15.90
N ARG A 102 24.32 -4.73 -16.41
CA ARG A 102 23.61 -5.79 -15.67
C ARG A 102 24.33 -6.19 -14.39
N ILE A 103 25.66 -6.21 -14.40
CA ILE A 103 26.46 -6.46 -13.20
C ILE A 103 26.18 -5.38 -12.15
N ALA A 104 26.32 -4.11 -12.53
CA ALA A 104 26.26 -2.98 -11.60
C ALA A 104 24.83 -2.66 -11.11
N LEU A 105 23.83 -2.75 -11.99
CA LEU A 105 22.46 -2.33 -11.71
C LEU A 105 21.55 -3.47 -11.25
N GLU A 106 21.94 -4.72 -11.45
CA GLU A 106 21.09 -5.86 -11.09
C GLU A 106 21.81 -6.83 -10.16
N SER A 107 22.99 -7.30 -10.56
CA SER A 107 23.64 -8.41 -9.85
C SER A 107 24.24 -7.99 -8.51
N LEU A 108 25.03 -6.91 -8.50
CA LEU A 108 25.63 -6.37 -7.29
C LEU A 108 24.59 -5.87 -6.26
N PRO A 109 23.49 -5.20 -6.69
CA PRO A 109 22.38 -4.85 -5.79
C PRO A 109 21.66 -6.06 -5.23
N ALA A 110 21.38 -7.10 -6.05
CA ALA A 110 20.76 -8.32 -5.57
C ALA A 110 21.60 -9.05 -4.50
N LEU A 111 22.93 -8.91 -4.56
CA LEU A 111 23.87 -9.43 -3.56
C LEU A 111 24.02 -8.52 -2.32
N GLY A 112 23.43 -7.32 -2.34
CA GLY A 112 23.58 -6.30 -1.30
C GLY A 112 24.99 -5.70 -1.23
N VAL A 113 25.75 -5.76 -2.33
CA VAL A 113 27.10 -5.19 -2.45
C VAL A 113 27.02 -3.70 -2.82
N VAL A 114 26.01 -3.33 -3.60
CA VAL A 114 25.77 -1.96 -4.08
C VAL A 114 24.36 -1.53 -3.75
N ASP A 115 24.20 -0.30 -3.26
CA ASP A 115 22.90 0.37 -3.18
C ASP A 115 22.65 1.16 -4.46
N LEU A 116 21.38 1.19 -4.87
CA LEU A 116 20.89 2.01 -5.97
C LEU A 116 20.18 3.24 -5.41
N GLY A 117 20.46 4.39 -6.00
CA GLY A 117 19.76 5.65 -5.75
C GLY A 117 19.33 6.26 -7.08
N GLY A 118 18.38 7.18 -7.03
CA GLY A 118 17.78 7.80 -8.21
C GLY A 118 16.27 7.82 -8.11
N ASP A 119 15.64 8.62 -8.96
CA ASP A 119 14.18 8.72 -9.03
C ASP A 119 13.62 7.54 -9.84
N PRO A 120 12.73 6.70 -9.28
CA PRO A 120 12.11 5.60 -10.03
C PRO A 120 11.22 6.08 -11.20
N GLU A 121 10.79 7.34 -11.21
CA GLU A 121 10.02 7.93 -12.32
C GLU A 121 10.93 8.37 -13.48
N ASP A 122 12.23 8.57 -13.22
CA ASP A 122 13.20 8.88 -14.28
C ASP A 122 13.66 7.57 -14.95
N SER A 123 13.00 7.26 -16.07
CA SER A 123 13.32 6.09 -16.89
C SER A 123 14.68 6.20 -17.59
N SER A 124 15.31 7.37 -17.55
CA SER A 124 16.62 7.59 -18.15
C SER A 124 17.72 7.08 -17.21
N ALA A 125 18.68 6.32 -17.75
CA ALA A 125 19.82 5.82 -16.96
C ALA A 125 20.64 6.95 -16.30
N THR A 126 20.43 8.20 -16.71
CA THR A 126 21.04 9.45 -16.23
C THR A 126 20.69 9.83 -14.79
N GLY A 127 19.57 9.34 -14.24
CA GLY A 127 19.22 9.56 -12.83
C GLY A 127 19.82 8.53 -11.86
N ILE A 128 20.41 7.44 -12.35
CA ILE A 128 20.82 6.31 -11.51
C ILE A 128 22.17 6.59 -10.87
N THR A 129 22.22 6.44 -9.56
CA THR A 129 23.44 6.52 -8.74
C THR A 129 23.68 5.22 -8.00
N LEU A 130 24.95 4.92 -7.76
CA LEU A 130 25.44 3.67 -7.20
C LEU A 130 26.30 3.98 -5.99
N ARG A 131 26.23 3.16 -4.94
CA ARG A 131 27.11 3.28 -3.79
C ARG A 131 27.52 1.91 -3.28
N LEU A 132 28.82 1.69 -3.07
CA LEU A 132 29.30 0.50 -2.37
C LEU A 132 28.77 0.48 -0.93
N THR A 133 28.09 -0.59 -0.55
CA THR A 133 27.58 -0.77 0.82
C THR A 133 28.73 -1.07 1.79
N PRO A 134 28.57 -0.84 3.11
CA PRO A 134 29.56 -1.30 4.09
C PRO A 134 29.85 -2.80 3.99
N ARG A 135 28.81 -3.60 3.72
CA ARG A 135 28.93 -5.03 3.46
C ARG A 135 29.73 -5.31 2.19
N GLY A 136 29.44 -4.61 1.10
CA GLY A 136 30.15 -4.74 -0.17
C GLY A 136 31.63 -4.45 -0.02
N ARG A 137 31.98 -3.36 0.68
CA ARG A 137 33.38 -3.02 0.97
C ARG A 137 34.10 -4.12 1.77
N ALA A 138 33.47 -4.66 2.80
CA ALA A 138 34.06 -5.77 3.58
C ALA A 138 34.31 -7.00 2.69
N LEU A 139 33.33 -7.39 1.86
CA LEU A 139 33.46 -8.52 0.93
C LEU A 139 34.58 -8.31 -0.09
N LEU A 140 34.71 -7.09 -0.62
CA LEU A 140 35.78 -6.74 -1.57
C LEU A 140 37.16 -6.74 -0.92
N ALA A 141 37.25 -6.30 0.34
CA ALA A 141 38.47 -6.36 1.15
C ALA A 141 38.83 -7.79 1.63
N GLY A 142 37.98 -8.79 1.36
CA GLY A 142 38.17 -10.16 1.84
C GLY A 142 37.94 -10.33 3.36
N VAL A 143 37.28 -9.37 3.99
CA VAL A 143 36.97 -9.37 5.42
C VAL A 143 35.52 -9.81 5.63
N GLU A 144 35.24 -10.58 6.67
CA GLU A 144 33.86 -10.91 7.02
C GLU A 144 33.07 -9.63 7.38
N PRO A 145 31.89 -9.40 6.79
CA PRO A 145 31.09 -8.22 7.12
C PRO A 145 30.70 -8.22 8.59
N SER A 146 31.18 -7.23 9.35
CA SER A 146 30.73 -7.00 10.73
C SER A 146 29.38 -6.27 10.71
N PHE A 147 28.50 -6.65 11.62
CA PHE A 147 27.23 -5.95 11.85
C PHE A 147 27.10 -5.62 13.33
N ASP A 148 26.52 -4.46 13.62
CA ASP A 148 26.14 -4.13 14.98
C ASP A 148 25.04 -5.10 15.45
N THR A 149 25.23 -5.66 16.62
CA THR A 149 24.29 -6.59 17.26
C THR A 149 23.41 -5.89 18.29
N ALA A 150 23.63 -4.59 18.52
CA ALA A 150 22.77 -3.78 19.35
C ALA A 150 21.30 -3.89 18.89
N PRO A 151 20.34 -4.03 19.83
CA PRO A 151 18.93 -4.08 19.48
C PRO A 151 18.44 -2.71 18.98
N SER A 152 17.32 -2.72 18.26
CA SER A 152 16.65 -1.48 17.86
C SER A 152 16.26 -0.68 19.11
N LYS A 153 16.32 0.64 19.01
CA LYS A 153 16.04 1.52 20.16
C LYS A 153 15.41 2.83 19.71
N PHE A 154 14.70 3.45 20.64
CA PHE A 154 14.20 4.80 20.44
C PHE A 154 15.26 5.84 20.81
N LEU A 155 15.41 6.83 19.94
CA LEU A 155 16.09 8.09 20.15
C LEU A 155 15.02 9.16 20.39
N ASP A 156 15.22 9.96 21.43
CA ASP A 156 14.35 11.10 21.78
C ASP A 156 12.85 10.75 21.92
N GLY A 157 12.52 9.47 22.14
CA GLY A 157 11.16 8.95 22.37
C GLY A 157 10.25 8.84 21.15
N HIS A 158 10.68 9.25 19.96
CA HIS A 158 9.86 9.24 18.73
C HIS A 158 10.62 8.82 17.46
N VAL A 159 11.95 8.72 17.51
CA VAL A 159 12.76 8.22 16.40
C VAL A 159 13.21 6.80 16.72
N LEU A 160 12.70 5.81 16.01
CA LEU A 160 13.09 4.42 16.13
C LEU A 160 14.30 4.13 15.25
N ARG A 161 15.47 3.92 15.86
CA ARG A 161 16.63 3.37 15.17
C ARG A 161 16.49 1.86 15.05
N VAL A 162 16.40 1.39 13.81
CA VAL A 162 16.24 -0.03 13.49
C VAL A 162 17.60 -0.71 13.46
N ALA A 163 17.73 -1.80 14.22
CA ALA A 163 18.94 -2.61 14.23
C ALA A 163 19.08 -3.48 12.98
N PRO A 164 20.31 -3.81 12.55
CA PRO A 164 20.54 -4.74 11.43
C PRO A 164 19.98 -6.15 11.64
N SER A 165 19.72 -6.54 12.89
CA SER A 165 19.16 -7.84 13.27
C SER A 165 17.62 -7.86 13.25
N ALA A 166 16.96 -6.71 13.08
CA ALA A 166 15.51 -6.62 13.05
C ALA A 166 14.93 -7.37 11.84
N ARG A 167 13.83 -8.10 12.05
CA ARG A 167 13.16 -8.83 10.98
C ARG A 167 12.48 -7.85 10.02
N VAL A 168 12.74 -8.00 8.73
CA VAL A 168 12.14 -7.16 7.66
C VAL A 168 10.61 -7.10 7.77
N ALA A 169 9.97 -8.22 8.07
CA ALA A 169 8.52 -8.27 8.27
C ALA A 169 8.03 -7.35 9.40
N HIS A 170 8.77 -7.24 10.50
CA HIS A 170 8.40 -6.36 11.62
C HIS A 170 8.58 -4.88 11.23
N ILE A 171 9.65 -4.56 10.49
CA ILE A 171 9.90 -3.21 9.98
C ILE A 171 8.80 -2.78 9.01
N LEU A 172 8.47 -3.63 8.02
CA LEU A 172 7.39 -3.36 7.06
C LEU A 172 6.02 -3.25 7.74
N GLY A 173 5.82 -3.97 8.86
CA GLY A 173 4.62 -3.85 9.67
C GLY A 173 4.37 -2.43 10.22
N LEU A 174 5.42 -1.61 10.36
CA LEU A 174 5.34 -0.22 10.82
C LEU A 174 4.96 0.77 9.72
N ALA A 175 5.04 0.39 8.44
CA ALA A 175 4.81 1.29 7.30
C ALA A 175 3.49 2.10 7.36
N PRO A 176 2.36 1.60 7.88
CA PRO A 176 1.12 2.38 7.94
C PRO A 176 1.17 3.59 8.89
N PHE A 177 2.13 3.65 9.81
CA PHE A 177 2.18 4.69 10.86
C PHE A 177 3.60 5.17 11.20
N ALA A 178 4.62 4.74 10.47
CA ALA A 178 5.98 5.24 10.57
C ALA A 178 6.37 6.03 9.33
N GLU A 179 7.03 7.16 9.54
CA GLU A 179 7.60 7.98 8.47
C GLU A 179 9.08 7.64 8.31
N LEU A 180 9.59 7.68 7.08
CA LEU A 180 11.02 7.46 6.84
C LEU A 180 11.79 8.70 7.29
N GLY A 181 12.69 8.54 8.26
CA GLY A 181 13.61 9.59 8.68
C GLY A 181 14.90 9.51 7.86
N ARG A 182 15.94 8.94 8.47
CA ARG A 182 17.24 8.76 7.84
C ARG A 182 17.37 7.34 7.28
N ALA A 183 17.76 7.23 6.02
CA ALA A 183 18.15 5.96 5.39
C ALA A 183 19.57 6.07 4.87
N GLY A 184 20.53 5.47 5.58
CA GLY A 184 21.95 5.54 5.23
C GLY A 184 22.73 4.34 5.73
N THR A 185 23.65 4.57 6.66
CA THR A 185 24.28 3.49 7.44
C THR A 185 23.30 2.89 8.44
N ASP A 186 22.45 3.75 9.00
CA ASP A 186 21.37 3.40 9.92
C ASP A 186 20.03 3.67 9.23
N LEU A 187 19.00 2.93 9.65
CA LEU A 187 17.62 3.16 9.29
C LEU A 187 16.90 3.75 10.51
N ASP A 188 16.53 5.01 10.41
CA ASP A 188 15.76 5.72 11.43
C ASP A 188 14.32 5.92 10.91
N LEU A 189 13.35 5.39 11.66
CA LEU A 189 11.92 5.56 11.42
C LEU A 189 11.36 6.59 12.41
N VAL A 190 10.51 7.50 11.95
CA VAL A 190 9.91 8.53 12.80
C VAL A 190 8.47 8.15 13.10
N LEU A 191 8.15 8.00 14.39
CA LEU A 191 6.84 7.66 14.91
C LEU A 191 6.26 8.91 15.57
N THR A 192 5.62 9.77 14.76
CA THR A 192 5.02 11.01 15.24
C THR A 192 3.63 10.76 15.83
N VAL A 193 3.17 11.67 16.68
CA VAL A 193 1.79 11.61 17.22
C VAL A 193 0.77 11.67 16.09
N SER A 194 1.04 12.49 15.06
CA SER A 194 0.16 12.64 13.90
C SER A 194 0.14 11.40 13.01
N SER A 195 1.27 10.70 12.80
CA SER A 195 1.29 9.47 12.02
C SER A 195 0.53 8.34 12.71
N ILE A 196 0.66 8.22 14.02
CA ILE A 196 -0.10 7.26 14.84
C ILE A 196 -1.59 7.59 14.80
N ALA A 197 -1.98 8.84 15.04
CA ALA A 197 -3.38 9.27 14.99
C ALA A 197 -4.02 9.01 13.63
N ARG A 198 -3.28 9.25 12.53
CA ARG A 198 -3.73 8.97 11.16
C ARG A 198 -4.03 7.48 10.96
N ALA A 199 -3.19 6.60 11.47
CA ALA A 199 -3.42 5.16 11.36
C ALA A 199 -4.59 4.67 12.22
N LEU A 200 -4.77 5.21 13.42
CA LEU A 200 -5.94 4.90 14.24
C LEU A 200 -7.24 5.34 13.55
N SER A 201 -7.27 6.54 12.96
CA SER A 201 -8.40 7.03 12.17
C SER A 201 -8.66 6.21 10.89
N ALA A 202 -7.62 5.56 10.34
CA ALA A 202 -7.74 4.63 9.22
C ALA A 202 -8.24 3.23 9.65
N GLY A 203 -8.54 3.03 10.94
CA GLY A 203 -9.09 1.77 11.48
C GLY A 203 -8.04 0.79 12.01
N VAL A 204 -6.77 1.19 12.16
CA VAL A 204 -5.77 0.35 12.81
C VAL A 204 -6.00 0.38 14.32
N GLU A 205 -6.17 -0.78 14.95
CA GLU A 205 -6.39 -0.85 16.40
C GLU A 205 -5.12 -0.48 17.19
N SER A 206 -5.30 0.21 18.32
CA SER A 206 -4.20 0.66 19.19
C SER A 206 -3.30 -0.49 19.67
N ASP A 207 -3.87 -1.65 19.99
CA ASP A 207 -3.14 -2.84 20.43
C ASP A 207 -2.29 -3.43 19.30
N ILE A 208 -2.77 -3.35 18.06
CA ILE A 208 -2.02 -3.77 16.87
C ILE A 208 -0.83 -2.83 16.65
N VAL A 209 -1.03 -1.51 16.78
CA VAL A 209 0.06 -0.52 16.69
C VAL A 209 1.12 -0.80 17.76
N ARG A 210 0.70 -0.98 19.02
CA ARG A 210 1.59 -1.34 20.14
C ARG A 210 2.41 -2.59 19.82
N THR A 211 1.74 -3.69 19.49
CA THR A 211 2.36 -5.00 19.23
C THR A 211 3.40 -4.91 18.11
N ARG A 212 3.09 -4.16 17.04
CA ARG A 212 4.00 -3.98 15.90
C ARG A 212 5.24 -3.18 16.27
N ILE A 213 5.11 -2.13 17.08
CA ILE A 213 6.27 -1.35 17.57
C ILE A 213 7.13 -2.21 18.49
N GLU A 214 6.51 -2.90 19.45
CA GLU A 214 7.20 -3.75 20.43
C GLU A 214 7.91 -4.95 19.79
N ALA A 215 7.44 -5.41 18.63
CA ALA A 215 8.13 -6.43 17.83
C ALA A 215 9.48 -5.96 17.25
N VAL A 216 9.74 -4.66 17.23
CA VAL A 216 11.00 -4.06 16.76
C VAL A 216 11.84 -3.54 17.92
N ALA A 217 11.25 -2.77 18.85
CA ALA A 217 11.94 -2.18 19.98
C ALA A 217 11.01 -1.95 21.19
N PRO A 218 11.53 -1.91 22.43
CA PRO A 218 10.74 -1.55 23.61
C PRO A 218 10.05 -0.19 23.44
N LEU A 219 8.77 -0.13 23.79
CA LEU A 219 7.93 1.06 23.59
C LEU A 219 8.27 2.16 24.62
N PRO A 220 8.49 3.42 24.19
CA PRO A 220 8.64 4.55 25.09
C PRO A 220 7.34 4.89 25.82
N ASP A 221 7.46 5.36 27.06
CA ASP A 221 6.30 5.78 27.88
C ASP A 221 5.40 6.79 27.17
N THR A 222 5.99 7.74 26.43
CA THR A 222 5.25 8.76 25.67
C THR A 222 4.29 8.15 24.67
N ILE A 223 4.77 7.22 23.84
CA ILE A 223 3.93 6.54 22.83
C ILE A 223 2.93 5.61 23.51
N SER A 224 3.34 4.91 24.57
CA SER A 224 2.46 4.04 25.35
C SER A 224 1.25 4.79 25.90
N ARG A 225 1.45 6.01 26.44
CA ARG A 225 0.37 6.88 26.94
C ARG A 225 -0.56 7.33 25.82
N ILE A 226 -0.02 7.71 24.66
CA ILE A 226 -0.83 8.13 23.49
C ILE A 226 -1.74 6.99 23.03
N LEU A 227 -1.19 5.78 22.86
CA LEU A 227 -1.98 4.61 22.44
C LEU A 227 -3.06 4.26 23.46
N THR A 228 -2.74 4.36 24.75
CA THR A 228 -3.71 4.13 25.83
C THR A 228 -4.81 5.18 25.83
N GLN A 229 -4.50 6.46 25.60
CA GLN A 229 -5.51 7.51 25.51
C GLN A 229 -6.39 7.35 24.29
N ALA A 230 -5.82 6.96 23.16
CA ALA A 230 -6.57 6.77 21.92
C ALA A 230 -7.45 5.51 21.94
N SER A 231 -7.14 4.52 22.79
CA SER A 231 -7.97 3.34 23.00
C SER A 231 -9.16 3.58 23.94
N VAL A 232 -9.21 4.73 24.64
CA VAL A 232 -10.31 5.04 25.56
C VAL A 232 -11.56 5.42 24.75
N VAL A 233 -12.55 4.55 24.80
CA VAL A 233 -13.91 4.86 24.33
C VAL A 233 -14.56 5.81 25.33
N ILE A 234 -14.56 7.12 25.01
CA ILE A 234 -15.18 8.18 25.85
C ILE A 234 -16.71 8.00 25.90
N GLY A 235 -17.31 7.49 24.83
CA GLY A 235 -18.74 7.22 24.75
C GLY A 235 -19.09 6.41 23.51
N ARG A 236 -20.19 5.66 23.58
CA ARG A 236 -20.78 5.00 22.40
C ARG A 236 -21.94 5.85 21.91
N VAL A 237 -21.98 6.07 20.61
CA VAL A 237 -23.11 6.74 19.95
C VAL A 237 -23.69 5.79 18.92
N SER A 238 -25.02 5.78 18.83
CA SER A 238 -25.74 5.06 17.79
C SER A 238 -26.04 6.00 16.63
N PHE A 239 -25.67 5.61 15.42
CA PHE A 239 -26.17 6.27 14.22
C PHE A 239 -27.60 5.81 13.97
N VAL A 240 -28.55 6.75 13.97
CA VAL A 240 -29.95 6.49 13.60
C VAL A 240 -30.30 7.37 12.42
N ALA A 241 -30.62 6.74 11.29
CA ALA A 241 -31.06 7.46 10.10
C ALA A 241 -32.45 8.05 10.30
N ALA A 242 -32.70 9.23 9.74
CA ALA A 242 -34.01 9.90 9.73
C ALA A 242 -34.30 10.43 8.32
N SER A 243 -35.57 10.36 7.89
CA SER A 243 -36.02 10.87 6.58
C SER A 243 -36.38 12.35 6.60
N GLY A 244 -36.59 12.92 7.79
CA GLY A 244 -36.92 14.32 7.96
C GLY A 244 -37.03 14.72 9.42
N PHE A 245 -37.28 16.01 9.63
CA PHE A 245 -37.46 16.59 10.95
C PHE A 245 -38.77 17.37 10.99
N LEU A 246 -39.63 17.02 11.95
CA LEU A 246 -40.85 17.76 12.23
C LEU A 246 -40.57 18.74 13.37
N TRP A 247 -40.57 20.03 13.04
CA TRP A 247 -40.52 21.10 14.03
C TRP A 247 -41.85 21.14 14.79
N VAL A 248 -41.81 21.04 16.12
CA VAL A 248 -43.02 21.07 16.96
C VAL A 248 -42.79 22.07 18.08
N GLU A 249 -43.44 23.24 17.98
CA GLU A 249 -43.31 24.32 18.97
C GLU A 249 -44.03 23.99 20.27
N ASP A 250 -45.18 23.32 20.16
CA ASP A 250 -46.00 22.95 21.31
C ASP A 250 -45.53 21.62 21.92
N THR A 251 -45.10 21.69 23.18
CA THR A 251 -44.60 20.53 23.94
C THR A 251 -45.70 19.49 24.17
N GLU A 252 -46.97 19.89 24.32
CA GLU A 252 -48.08 18.97 24.50
C GLU A 252 -48.36 18.18 23.22
N ILE A 253 -48.30 18.83 22.05
CA ILE A 253 -48.45 18.17 20.75
C ILE A 253 -47.28 17.21 20.51
N ARG A 254 -46.06 17.60 20.88
CA ARG A 254 -44.88 16.74 20.77
C ARG A 254 -45.04 15.47 21.60
N GLU A 255 -45.45 15.60 22.86
CA GLU A 255 -45.68 14.44 23.73
C GLU A 255 -46.86 13.58 23.26
N LEU A 256 -47.91 14.19 22.72
CA LEU A 256 -49.04 13.48 22.12
C LEU A 256 -48.59 12.61 20.94
N LEU A 257 -47.83 13.17 20.01
CA LEU A 257 -47.31 12.44 18.84
C LEU A 257 -46.30 11.36 19.24
N ARG A 258 -45.47 11.62 20.25
CA ARG A 258 -44.45 10.70 20.76
C ARG A 258 -45.02 9.49 21.50
N THR A 259 -46.12 9.65 22.23
CA THR A 259 -46.65 8.59 23.13
C THR A 259 -47.79 7.78 22.54
N ARG A 260 -48.53 8.33 21.56
CA ARG A 260 -49.68 7.65 20.96
C ARG A 260 -49.21 6.66 19.90
N ARG A 261 -49.41 5.35 20.16
CA ARG A 261 -49.04 4.22 19.27
C ARG A 261 -49.21 4.44 17.76
N PRO A 262 -50.32 4.98 17.23
CA PRO A 262 -50.46 5.15 15.78
C PRO A 262 -49.49 6.19 15.17
N ALA A 263 -48.89 7.06 15.98
CA ALA A 263 -47.93 8.08 15.54
C ALA A 263 -46.51 7.84 16.09
N SER A 264 -46.36 7.27 17.29
CA SER A 264 -45.04 7.05 17.92
C SER A 264 -44.11 6.18 17.06
N GLU A 265 -44.65 5.20 16.33
CA GLU A 265 -43.89 4.33 15.42
C GLU A 265 -43.31 5.08 14.20
N LEU A 266 -43.75 6.32 13.95
CA LEU A 266 -43.28 7.13 12.84
C LEU A 266 -42.02 7.91 13.17
N PHE A 267 -41.62 7.94 14.45
CA PHE A 267 -40.55 8.80 14.93
C PHE A 267 -39.42 8.01 15.58
N VAL A 268 -38.20 8.52 15.46
CA VAL A 268 -37.02 8.00 16.13
C VAL A 268 -37.03 8.39 17.61
N ASP A 269 -36.77 7.43 18.50
CA ASP A 269 -36.60 7.67 19.93
C ASP A 269 -35.16 7.33 20.36
N PRO A 270 -34.40 8.25 21.00
CA PRO A 270 -34.78 9.62 21.37
C PRO A 270 -34.77 10.60 20.19
N SER A 271 -35.74 11.54 20.18
CA SER A 271 -35.77 12.70 19.28
C SER A 271 -35.28 13.98 19.98
N PRO A 272 -34.70 14.97 19.25
CA PRO A 272 -34.29 16.27 19.79
C PRO A 272 -35.44 17.00 20.52
N PRO A 273 -35.14 17.90 21.48
CA PRO A 273 -36.15 18.57 22.30
C PRO A 273 -37.10 19.49 21.51
N ALA A 274 -36.63 20.08 20.41
CA ALA A 274 -37.40 21.04 19.60
C ALA A 274 -38.29 20.39 18.51
N GLY A 275 -38.41 19.06 18.48
CA GLY A 275 -39.20 18.39 17.45
C GLY A 275 -39.14 16.87 17.48
N LEU A 276 -39.44 16.25 16.34
CA LEU A 276 -39.45 14.80 16.16
C LEU A 276 -38.72 14.42 14.87
N LEU A 277 -37.76 13.50 14.99
CA LEU A 277 -37.10 12.88 13.84
C LEU A 277 -38.01 11.81 13.25
N ILE A 278 -38.21 11.84 11.93
CA ILE A 278 -39.07 10.89 11.23
C ILE A 278 -38.26 9.65 10.85
N CYS A 279 -38.80 8.45 11.10
CA CYS A 279 -38.18 7.19 10.73
C CYS A 279 -37.91 7.12 9.20
N PRO A 280 -36.82 6.49 8.76
CA PRO A 280 -36.37 6.54 7.36
C PRO A 280 -37.37 5.92 6.37
N GLU A 281 -38.21 4.99 6.82
CA GLU A 281 -39.20 4.28 5.99
C GLU A 281 -40.58 4.96 5.94
N VAL A 282 -40.75 6.10 6.61
CA VAL A 282 -42.05 6.79 6.67
C VAL A 282 -42.19 7.75 5.49
N ASP A 283 -43.22 7.51 4.68
CA ASP A 283 -43.66 8.40 3.61
C ASP A 283 -44.46 9.59 4.15
N MET A 284 -44.36 10.73 3.45
CA MET A 284 -45.03 11.98 3.84
C MET A 284 -46.56 11.81 3.92
N ASP A 285 -47.16 11.05 3.02
CA ASP A 285 -48.62 10.81 3.02
C ASP A 285 -49.07 9.99 4.23
N ARG A 286 -48.29 9.00 4.67
CA ARG A 286 -48.56 8.27 5.92
C ARG A 286 -48.37 9.16 7.14
N LEU A 287 -47.32 9.98 7.16
CA LEU A 287 -47.08 10.94 8.25
C LEU A 287 -48.27 11.90 8.41
N VAL A 288 -48.68 12.58 7.32
CA VAL A 288 -49.80 13.51 7.33
C VAL A 288 -51.10 12.83 7.74
N ARG A 289 -51.40 11.62 7.22
CA ARG A 289 -52.61 10.86 7.61
C ARG A 289 -52.64 10.55 9.11
N ARG A 290 -51.52 10.12 9.68
CA ARG A 290 -51.43 9.70 11.08
C ARG A 290 -51.42 10.87 12.05
N CYS A 291 -50.71 11.96 11.73
CA CYS A 291 -50.78 13.19 12.51
C CYS A 291 -52.18 13.81 12.48
N ARG A 292 -52.83 13.82 11.31
CA ARG A 292 -54.19 14.35 11.18
C ARG A 292 -55.22 13.54 11.95
N ALA A 293 -55.08 12.21 12.01
CA ALA A 293 -55.94 11.35 12.83
C ALA A 293 -55.87 11.68 14.33
N LEU A 294 -54.81 12.36 14.76
CA LEU A 294 -54.60 12.85 16.12
C LEU A 294 -54.90 14.35 16.28
N GLY A 295 -55.45 15.00 15.25
CA GLY A 295 -55.78 16.42 15.26
C GLY A 295 -54.61 17.35 14.96
N VAL A 296 -53.47 16.83 14.50
CA VAL A 296 -52.27 17.63 14.17
C VAL A 296 -52.14 17.81 12.67
N GLU A 297 -52.10 19.05 12.20
CA GLU A 297 -51.82 19.37 10.80
C GLU A 297 -50.31 19.64 10.61
N ILE A 298 -49.78 19.23 9.46
CA ILE A 298 -48.35 19.40 9.12
C ILE A 298 -48.25 20.46 8.03
N GLU A 299 -47.43 21.46 8.25
CA GLU A 299 -47.11 22.51 7.29
C GLU A 299 -45.77 22.22 6.60
N ALA A 300 -45.68 22.45 5.29
CA ALA A 300 -44.43 22.42 4.55
C ALA A 300 -44.43 23.51 3.48
N GLU A 301 -43.32 24.26 3.38
CA GLU A 301 -43.01 25.23 2.32
C GLU A 301 -44.21 26.05 1.82
N GLY A 302 -44.86 26.81 2.71
CA GLY A 302 -45.87 27.81 2.35
C GLY A 302 -47.32 27.33 2.33
N GLY A 303 -47.63 26.12 2.84
CA GLY A 303 -49.01 25.68 3.04
C GLY A 303 -49.18 24.42 3.91
N THR A 304 -50.43 24.14 4.29
CA THR A 304 -50.79 22.90 5.01
C THR A 304 -50.78 21.70 4.04
N LEU A 305 -50.02 20.66 4.38
CA LEU A 305 -49.97 19.44 3.58
C LEU A 305 -51.29 18.68 3.73
N ARG A 306 -52.01 18.52 2.63
CA ARG A 306 -53.23 17.70 2.54
C ARG A 306 -52.97 16.50 1.64
N VAL A 307 -53.29 15.31 2.17
CA VAL A 307 -53.23 14.05 1.43
C VAL A 307 -54.12 14.18 0.19
N ARG A 308 -53.56 13.91 -1.00
CA ARG A 308 -54.36 13.80 -2.22
C ARG A 308 -55.24 12.57 -2.11
N SER A 309 -56.55 12.76 -1.96
CA SER A 309 -57.51 11.65 -1.94
C SER A 309 -57.60 11.01 -3.33
N PRO A 310 -57.35 9.70 -3.50
CA PRO A 310 -57.70 9.01 -4.72
C PRO A 310 -59.18 8.62 -4.65
N THR A 311 -60.07 9.55 -4.99
CA THR A 311 -61.50 9.24 -5.15
C THR A 311 -61.86 9.39 -6.64
N PRO A 312 -62.30 8.32 -7.34
CA PRO A 312 -62.74 8.43 -8.73
C PRO A 312 -64.09 9.18 -8.79
N PRO A 313 -64.33 10.00 -9.83
CA PRO A 313 -65.53 10.83 -9.90
C PRO A 313 -66.80 9.98 -10.15
N PRO A 314 -67.90 10.24 -9.42
CA PRO A 314 -69.17 9.56 -9.64
C PRO A 314 -69.99 10.28 -10.73
N GLY A 315 -70.26 9.62 -11.85
CA GLY A 315 -71.30 10.05 -12.80
C GLY A 315 -71.02 9.78 -14.28
N ALA A 316 -71.17 8.54 -14.73
CA ALA A 316 -71.53 8.24 -16.12
C ALA A 316 -72.43 7.00 -16.16
N VAL A 317 -73.72 7.24 -16.33
CA VAL A 317 -74.74 6.20 -16.49
C VAL A 317 -74.69 5.64 -17.91
N ARG A 318 -74.57 4.30 -17.98
CA ARG A 318 -74.99 3.35 -19.03
C ARG A 318 -74.39 3.45 -20.44
N ALA A 319 -73.78 2.32 -20.84
CA ALA A 319 -74.29 1.56 -21.98
C ALA A 319 -74.02 0.06 -21.79
N ARG A 320 -75.10 -0.73 -21.79
CA ARG A 320 -75.06 -2.18 -22.03
C ARG A 320 -74.47 -2.41 -23.42
N SER A 321 -73.56 -3.38 -23.58
CA SER A 321 -73.78 -4.48 -24.54
C SER A 321 -72.61 -5.47 -24.59
N ARG A 322 -72.99 -6.74 -24.46
CA ARG A 322 -72.54 -7.92 -25.22
C ARG A 322 -71.07 -8.36 -25.08
N THR A 323 -70.93 -9.47 -24.37
CA THR A 323 -70.00 -10.56 -24.71
C THR A 323 -70.06 -10.90 -26.21
N PRO A 324 -68.94 -11.34 -26.81
CA PRO A 324 -68.85 -12.79 -27.04
C PRO A 324 -67.45 -13.42 -26.82
N PHE A 325 -67.55 -14.72 -26.52
CA PHE A 325 -66.57 -15.81 -26.41
C PHE A 325 -65.58 -15.96 -27.60
N PRO A 326 -64.59 -16.87 -27.54
CA PRO A 326 -63.24 -16.70 -28.06
C PRO A 326 -63.08 -17.39 -29.42
N LYS A 327 -61.94 -17.20 -30.09
CA LYS A 327 -61.52 -18.09 -31.18
C LYS A 327 -60.05 -18.50 -31.08
N PRO A 328 -59.73 -19.73 -31.53
CA PRO A 328 -58.49 -20.44 -31.24
C PRO A 328 -57.39 -20.12 -32.26
N ARG A 329 -56.13 -20.39 -31.88
CA ARG A 329 -55.01 -20.53 -32.84
C ARG A 329 -54.62 -22.02 -32.92
N GLY A 330 -54.91 -22.66 -34.04
CA GLY A 330 -54.06 -23.70 -34.65
C GLY A 330 -53.37 -23.02 -35.85
N SER A 331 -52.05 -23.11 -36.03
CA SER A 331 -51.21 -24.25 -36.44
C SER A 331 -50.80 -24.11 -37.91
N SER A 332 -49.53 -23.75 -38.14
CA SER A 332 -48.67 -24.20 -39.25
C SER A 332 -47.25 -23.64 -39.01
N ALA A 333 -46.10 -24.22 -39.36
CA ALA A 333 -45.68 -25.41 -40.13
C ALA A 333 -46.73 -26.14 -40.97
#